data_AF-A0A7R9Y917-F1
#
_entry.id   AF-A0A7R9Y917-F1
#
_cell.length_a   1.000
_cell.length_b   1.000
_cell.length_c   1.000
_cell.angle_alpha   90.00
_cell.angle_beta   90.00
_cell.angle_gamma   90.00
#
_symmetry.space_group_name_H-M   'P 1'
#
loop_
_entity.id
_entity.type
_entity.pdbx_description
1 polymer ?
#
loop_
_entity_poly.entity_id
_entity_poly.type
_entity_poly.pdbx_seq_one_letter_code
_entity_poly.pdbx_strand_id
1 'polypeptide(L)'
;SNTTVVDTTAAIQEKEGPKTTFDFSWPFGNRRVTDKTIIRAVEASDNREVVTTLGNFTQETCSQYLRDDGEIIDMEYLPRIREGEIRLILAGRRVVYVVEKRPAQIDQTGEGFSANLDAGAKHIWSGPEKWPQVVLPFYEHLDEMMQRMGAKNPPALWTADFIRRGTSDDTTFVLSEVNANCVGFKAHPKMGRDLAAWVRHELERKNVKPRTQL
;
A
#
# COMPACT_ATOMS: atom_id res chain seq x y z
N SER A 1 -16.02 7.55 -36.57
CA SER A 1 -17.02 7.21 -35.54
C SER A 1 -17.17 5.71 -35.49
N ASN A 2 -16.62 5.07 -34.45
CA ASN A 2 -17.01 3.75 -33.96
C ASN A 2 -16.28 3.54 -32.64
N THR A 3 -16.92 4.00 -31.57
CA THR A 3 -16.50 3.75 -30.19
C THR A 3 -16.93 2.34 -29.85
N THR A 4 -15.99 1.40 -29.79
CA THR A 4 -16.26 0.09 -29.22
C THR A 4 -15.95 0.16 -27.72
N VAL A 5 -17.00 0.32 -26.92
CA VAL A 5 -16.97 -0.02 -25.50
C VAL A 5 -17.05 -1.54 -25.44
N VAL A 6 -16.01 -2.19 -24.90
CA VAL A 6 -16.04 -3.63 -24.66
C VAL A 6 -15.95 -3.86 -23.16
N ASP A 7 -17.09 -4.25 -22.62
CA ASP A 7 -17.26 -4.80 -21.29
C ASP A 7 -16.88 -6.29 -21.37
N THR A 8 -15.97 -6.77 -20.53
CA THR A 8 -15.60 -8.19 -20.48
C THR A 8 -15.76 -8.73 -19.08
N THR A 9 -16.98 -9.17 -18.79
CA THR A 9 -17.26 -10.18 -17.77
C THR A 9 -17.21 -11.55 -18.46
N ALA A 10 -16.32 -12.44 -18.01
CA ALA A 10 -16.37 -13.86 -18.35
C ALA A 10 -16.32 -14.66 -17.06
N ALA A 11 -17.37 -15.44 -16.84
CA ALA A 11 -17.60 -16.27 -15.67
C ALA A 11 -16.70 -17.52 -15.66
N ILE A 12 -16.17 -17.85 -14.49
CA ILE A 12 -15.82 -19.23 -14.12
C ILE A 12 -16.46 -19.45 -12.75
N GLN A 13 -17.43 -20.37 -12.70
CA GLN A 13 -17.92 -20.94 -11.45
C GLN A 13 -16.97 -22.04 -11.01
N GLU A 14 -16.42 -21.94 -9.81
CA GLU A 14 -16.20 -23.08 -8.93
C GLU A 14 -16.37 -22.61 -7.47
N LYS A 15 -17.28 -23.27 -6.76
CA LYS A 15 -17.59 -22.99 -5.35
C LYS A 15 -16.59 -23.73 -4.46
N GLU A 16 -15.79 -22.99 -3.70
CA GLU A 16 -15.23 -23.42 -2.41
C GLU A 16 -15.17 -22.21 -1.46
N GLY A 17 -15.26 -22.44 -0.14
CA GLY A 17 -15.36 -21.40 0.91
C GLY A 17 -14.18 -20.41 0.95
N PRO A 18 -14.22 -19.38 1.82
CA PRO A 18 -13.33 -18.24 1.74
C PRO A 18 -11.87 -18.65 1.97
N LYS A 19 -11.14 -18.85 0.86
CA LYS A 19 -9.70 -19.06 0.83
C LYS A 19 -9.08 -17.69 0.59
N THR A 20 -8.67 -17.03 1.66
CA THR A 20 -7.79 -15.85 1.54
C THR A 20 -6.43 -16.38 1.06
N THR A 21 -6.12 -16.15 -0.21
CA THR A 21 -4.86 -16.53 -0.83
C THR A 21 -4.14 -15.25 -1.23
N PHE A 22 -2.86 -15.13 -0.87
CA PHE A 22 -1.97 -14.12 -1.44
C PHE A 22 -1.45 -14.68 -2.76
N ASP A 23 -1.87 -14.07 -3.85
CA ASP A 23 -1.35 -14.40 -5.17
C ASP A 23 -0.09 -13.57 -5.43
N PHE A 24 1.07 -14.25 -5.44
CA PHE A 24 2.35 -13.68 -5.83
C PHE A 24 2.66 -13.86 -7.33
N SER A 25 1.73 -14.46 -8.10
CA SER A 25 1.84 -14.54 -9.55
C SER A 25 1.35 -13.23 -10.18
N TRP A 26 2.19 -12.65 -11.04
CA TRP A 26 1.87 -11.43 -11.76
C TRP A 26 1.67 -11.78 -13.24
N PRO A 27 0.43 -12.03 -13.70
CA PRO A 27 0.18 -12.11 -15.13
C PRO A 27 0.28 -10.67 -15.68
N PHE A 28 1.46 -10.30 -16.18
CA PHE A 28 1.54 -9.14 -17.08
C PHE A 28 0.66 -9.47 -18.28
N GLY A 29 -0.45 -8.74 -18.44
CA GLY A 29 -1.34 -8.95 -19.57
C GLY A 29 -0.54 -8.89 -20.86
N ASN A 30 -0.71 -9.89 -21.75
CA ASN A 30 -0.01 -10.01 -23.03
C ASN A 30 -0.32 -8.88 -24.04
N ARG A 31 -0.83 -7.74 -23.57
CA ARG A 31 -1.25 -6.61 -24.40
C ARG A 31 -0.06 -5.67 -24.58
N ARG A 32 0.52 -5.72 -25.78
CA ARG A 32 1.57 -4.80 -26.20
C ARG A 32 0.98 -3.39 -26.35
N VAL A 33 1.31 -2.51 -25.41
CA VAL A 33 1.04 -1.06 -25.54
C VAL A 33 2.18 -0.39 -26.31
N THR A 34 1.90 0.76 -26.91
CA THR A 34 2.90 1.54 -27.66
C THR A 34 2.99 2.95 -27.10
N ASP A 35 4.02 3.68 -27.52
CA ASP A 35 4.18 5.11 -27.26
C ASP A 35 2.94 5.95 -27.65
N LYS A 36 2.17 5.49 -28.64
CA LYS A 36 0.92 6.13 -29.11
C LYS A 36 -0.32 5.74 -28.31
N THR A 37 -0.24 4.78 -27.38
CA THR A 37 -1.38 4.38 -26.54
C THR A 37 -1.84 5.56 -25.72
N ILE A 38 -3.12 5.91 -25.81
CA ILE A 38 -3.73 6.92 -24.96
C ILE A 38 -3.92 6.34 -23.56
N ILE A 39 -3.43 7.06 -22.56
CA ILE A 39 -3.57 6.74 -21.16
C ILE A 39 -4.29 7.88 -20.43
N ARG A 40 -4.91 7.52 -19.31
CA ARG A 40 -5.42 8.45 -18.32
C ARG A 40 -4.59 8.27 -17.05
N ALA A 41 -3.84 9.29 -16.69
CA ALA A 41 -3.04 9.33 -15.47
C ALA A 41 -3.69 10.29 -14.46
N VAL A 42 -3.58 9.97 -13.17
CA VAL A 42 -4.07 10.81 -12.08
C VAL A 42 -2.88 11.09 -11.16
N GLU A 43 -2.61 12.36 -10.90
CA GLU A 43 -1.56 12.78 -9.97
C GLU A 43 -2.01 12.49 -8.53
N ALA A 44 -1.17 11.76 -7.79
CA ALA A 44 -1.51 11.32 -6.44
C ALA A 44 -1.42 12.47 -5.42
N SER A 45 -0.71 13.55 -5.70
CA SER A 45 -0.62 14.69 -4.78
C SER A 45 -1.90 15.54 -4.74
N ASP A 46 -2.58 15.71 -5.89
CA ASP A 46 -3.68 16.67 -6.04
C ASP A 46 -4.91 16.14 -6.79
N ASN A 47 -4.92 14.86 -7.19
CA ASN A 47 -5.96 14.21 -7.99
C ASN A 47 -6.17 14.81 -9.40
N ARG A 48 -5.22 15.60 -9.92
CA ARG A 48 -5.32 16.14 -11.27
C ARG A 48 -5.25 15.02 -12.30
N GLU A 49 -6.25 14.97 -13.18
CA GLU A 49 -6.28 14.04 -14.30
C GLU A 49 -5.53 14.60 -15.52
N VAL A 50 -4.77 13.73 -16.18
CA VAL A 50 -4.13 14.00 -17.47
C VAL A 50 -4.46 12.87 -18.44
N VAL A 51 -5.02 13.23 -19.59
CA VAL A 51 -5.18 12.32 -20.73
C VAL A 51 -4.08 12.64 -21.74
N THR A 52 -3.21 11.67 -22.01
CA THR A 52 -2.02 11.85 -22.87
C THR A 52 -1.62 10.54 -23.53
N THR A 53 -0.59 10.54 -24.39
CA THR A 53 0.01 9.30 -24.90
C THR A 53 1.01 8.73 -23.91
N LEU A 54 1.21 7.40 -23.91
CA LEU A 54 2.21 6.74 -23.06
C LEU A 54 3.63 7.29 -23.32
N GLY A 55 3.96 7.60 -24.57
CA GLY A 55 5.24 8.21 -24.93
C GLY A 55 5.42 9.58 -24.28
N ASN A 56 4.40 10.45 -24.38
CA ASN A 56 4.46 11.78 -23.76
C ASN A 56 4.51 11.69 -22.24
N PHE A 57 3.73 10.80 -21.62
CA PHE A 57 3.81 10.57 -20.18
C PHE A 57 5.20 10.13 -19.74
N THR A 58 5.79 9.18 -20.47
CA THR A 58 7.14 8.67 -20.18
C THR A 58 8.19 9.78 -20.31
N GLN A 59 8.12 10.59 -21.36
CA GLN A 59 9.09 11.65 -21.61
C GLN A 59 8.93 12.84 -20.67
N GLU A 60 7.71 13.35 -20.49
CA GLU A 60 7.45 14.60 -19.78
C GLU A 60 7.28 14.39 -18.27
N THR A 61 6.79 13.23 -17.84
CA THR A 61 6.51 12.95 -16.41
C THR A 61 7.51 11.97 -15.80
N CYS A 62 7.82 10.87 -16.50
CA CYS A 62 8.66 9.82 -15.94
C CYS A 62 10.17 10.14 -16.00
N SER A 63 10.62 10.93 -16.98
CA SER A 63 12.05 11.18 -17.21
C SER A 63 12.78 11.78 -16.00
N GLN A 64 12.10 12.52 -15.13
CA GLN A 64 12.67 13.03 -13.89
C GLN A 64 12.96 11.93 -12.87
N TYR A 65 12.15 10.86 -12.84
CA TYR A 65 12.30 9.74 -11.92
C TYR A 65 13.33 8.71 -12.39
N LEU A 66 13.80 8.81 -13.64
CA LEU A 66 14.87 7.98 -14.20
C LEU A 66 16.26 8.64 -14.10
N ARG A 67 16.35 9.79 -13.43
CA ARG A 67 17.63 10.45 -13.12
C ARG A 67 18.23 9.80 -11.88
N ASP A 68 19.55 9.92 -11.73
CA ASP A 68 20.29 9.50 -10.53
C ASP A 68 20.01 8.04 -10.10
N ASP A 69 20.04 7.12 -11.06
CA ASP A 69 19.75 5.69 -10.88
C ASP A 69 18.32 5.38 -10.40
N GLY A 70 17.39 6.32 -10.57
CA GLY A 70 16.00 6.13 -10.23
C GLY A 70 15.32 5.06 -11.09
N GLU A 71 14.43 4.30 -10.45
CA GLU A 71 13.71 3.19 -11.05
C GLU A 71 12.21 3.47 -11.06
N ILE A 72 11.53 2.94 -12.08
CA ILE A 72 10.07 2.97 -12.16
C ILE A 72 9.57 1.55 -12.02
N ILE A 73 8.65 1.35 -11.10
CA ILE A 73 7.98 0.09 -10.88
C ILE A 73 6.59 0.20 -11.52
N ASP A 74 6.35 -0.62 -12.54
CA ASP A 74 5.01 -0.80 -13.11
C ASP A 74 4.27 -1.86 -12.28
N MET A 75 3.12 -1.49 -11.74
CA MET A 75 2.29 -2.34 -10.90
C MET A 75 0.86 -2.34 -11.43
N GLU A 76 0.15 -3.44 -11.20
CA GLU A 76 -1.28 -3.50 -11.50
C GLU A 76 -2.03 -2.35 -10.81
N TYR A 77 -2.87 -1.66 -11.58
CA TYR A 77 -3.80 -0.70 -11.02
C TYR A 77 -4.92 -1.42 -10.27
N LEU A 78 -4.98 -1.22 -8.95
CA LEU A 78 -6.01 -1.79 -8.08
C LEU A 78 -7.17 -0.78 -7.89
N PRO A 79 -8.35 -0.97 -8.53
CA PRO A 79 -9.40 0.06 -8.57
C PRO A 79 -9.97 0.42 -7.20
N ARG A 80 -9.87 -0.50 -6.24
CA ARG A 80 -10.36 -0.32 -4.86
C ARG A 80 -9.42 0.51 -3.97
N ILE A 81 -8.33 1.05 -4.53
CA ILE A 81 -7.56 2.14 -3.87
C ILE A 81 -8.44 3.33 -3.47
N ARG A 82 -9.58 3.51 -4.16
CA ARG A 82 -10.63 4.49 -3.83
C ARG A 82 -11.29 4.26 -2.47
N GLU A 83 -11.28 3.01 -1.98
CA GLU A 83 -11.73 2.68 -0.62
C GLU A 83 -10.65 2.99 0.44
N GLY A 84 -9.46 3.37 -0.01
CA GLY A 84 -8.30 3.64 0.80
C GLY A 84 -7.41 2.44 1.07
N GLU A 85 -6.30 2.76 1.70
CA GLU A 85 -5.25 1.82 2.05
C GLU A 85 -5.40 1.37 3.50
N ILE A 86 -5.03 0.13 3.77
CA ILE A 86 -4.87 -0.40 5.12
C ILE A 86 -3.39 -0.43 5.45
N ARG A 87 -2.95 0.40 6.40
CA ARG A 87 -1.57 0.44 6.88
C ARG A 87 -1.46 -0.27 8.22
N LEU A 88 -0.65 -1.31 8.27
CA LEU A 88 -0.20 -1.90 9.52
C LEU A 88 0.98 -1.08 10.06
N ILE A 89 0.92 -0.66 11.31
CA ILE A 89 2.06 -0.09 12.03
C ILE A 89 2.71 -1.20 12.84
N LEU A 90 4.00 -1.40 12.66
CA LEU A 90 4.75 -2.48 13.28
C LEU A 90 5.85 -1.96 14.19
N ALA A 91 5.95 -2.60 15.36
CA ALA A 91 7.07 -2.48 16.26
C ALA A 91 7.83 -3.82 16.26
N GLY A 92 8.97 -3.86 15.57
CA GLY A 92 9.65 -5.12 15.25
C GLY A 92 8.72 -6.05 14.48
N ARG A 93 8.49 -7.26 15.01
CA ARG A 93 7.56 -8.20 14.36
C ARG A 93 6.10 -7.94 14.67
N ARG A 94 5.77 -7.12 15.68
CA ARG A 94 4.42 -7.00 16.21
C ARG A 94 3.66 -5.87 15.51
N VAL A 95 2.49 -6.17 14.96
CA VAL A 95 1.48 -5.17 14.58
C VAL A 95 0.93 -4.52 15.84
N VAL A 96 1.09 -3.20 15.96
CA VAL A 96 0.64 -2.41 17.11
C VAL A 96 -0.65 -1.65 16.83
N TYR A 97 -0.82 -1.17 15.61
CA TYR A 97 -2.00 -0.42 15.17
C TYR A 97 -2.30 -0.71 13.70
N VAL A 98 -3.55 -0.50 13.33
CA VAL A 98 -4.01 -0.50 11.95
C VAL A 98 -4.61 0.86 11.63
N VAL A 99 -4.17 1.46 10.54
CA VAL A 99 -4.64 2.74 10.02
C VAL A 99 -5.36 2.50 8.71
N GLU A 100 -6.64 2.83 8.67
CA GLU A 100 -7.37 2.92 7.42
C GLU A 100 -7.23 4.36 6.89
N LYS A 101 -6.49 4.52 5.80
CA LYS A 101 -6.28 5.80 5.14
C LYS A 101 -7.30 5.96 4.02
N ARG A 102 -8.40 6.66 4.30
CA ARG A 102 -9.43 6.91 3.30
C ARG A 102 -9.11 8.20 2.55
N PRO A 103 -9.06 8.19 1.20
CA PRO A 103 -8.96 9.40 0.42
C PRO A 103 -10.04 10.41 0.81
N ALA A 104 -9.77 11.70 0.62
CA ALA A 104 -10.83 12.70 0.69
C ALA A 104 -11.90 12.35 -0.35
N GLN A 105 -13.17 12.34 0.04
CA GLN A 105 -14.24 12.43 -0.96
C GLN A 105 -14.09 13.80 -1.64
N ILE A 106 -13.77 13.81 -2.94
CA ILE A 106 -14.08 14.97 -3.77
C ILE A 106 -15.59 14.92 -3.97
N ASP A 107 -16.26 16.00 -3.57
CA ASP A 107 -17.69 16.12 -3.61
C ASP A 107 -18.25 16.16 -5.05
N GLN A 108 -19.39 15.50 -5.21
CA GLN A 108 -20.39 15.50 -6.28
C GLN A 108 -19.96 15.25 -7.75
N THR A 109 -18.68 15.18 -8.11
CA THR A 109 -18.27 14.97 -9.53
C THR A 109 -17.16 13.96 -9.80
N GLY A 110 -16.42 13.45 -8.80
CA GLY A 110 -15.31 12.54 -9.09
C GLY A 110 -14.66 11.96 -7.85
N GLU A 111 -14.01 10.82 -8.01
CA GLU A 111 -13.56 9.92 -6.94
C GLU A 111 -12.11 10.24 -6.53
N GLY A 112 -11.87 10.54 -5.26
CA GLY A 112 -10.53 10.83 -4.75
C GLY A 112 -9.63 9.60 -4.76
N PHE A 113 -8.41 9.75 -5.29
CA PHE A 113 -7.36 8.72 -5.38
C PHE A 113 -6.32 8.85 -4.26
N SER A 114 -6.01 10.08 -3.83
CA SER A 114 -4.97 10.36 -2.84
C SER A 114 -5.34 10.00 -1.39
N ALA A 115 -4.55 9.16 -0.73
CA ALA A 115 -4.65 8.84 0.70
C ALA A 115 -3.82 9.78 1.61
N ASN A 116 -3.24 10.85 1.05
CA ASN A 116 -2.43 11.82 1.77
C ASN A 116 -3.29 12.73 2.66
N LEU A 117 -2.85 12.95 3.90
CA LEU A 117 -3.54 13.87 4.83
C LEU A 117 -3.61 15.29 4.29
N ASP A 118 -2.56 15.74 3.60
CA ASP A 118 -2.50 17.07 2.99
C ASP A 118 -3.50 17.23 1.82
N ALA A 119 -3.99 16.11 1.26
CA ALA A 119 -5.06 16.07 0.26
C ALA A 119 -6.46 15.88 0.90
N GLY A 120 -6.59 15.99 2.23
CA GLY A 120 -7.85 15.89 2.96
C GLY A 120 -8.27 14.47 3.37
N ALA A 121 -7.37 13.48 3.26
CA ALA A 121 -7.64 12.09 3.64
C ALA A 121 -8.01 11.96 5.14
N LYS A 122 -8.87 10.99 5.46
CA LYS A 122 -9.21 10.64 6.83
C LYS A 122 -8.46 9.38 7.25
N HIS A 123 -7.70 9.47 8.34
CA HIS A 123 -6.99 8.32 8.92
C HIS A 123 -7.74 7.81 10.14
N ILE A 124 -8.26 6.59 10.06
CA ILE A 124 -9.00 5.92 11.14
C ILE A 124 -8.05 4.93 11.81
N TRP A 125 -7.84 5.11 13.11
CA TRP A 125 -6.90 4.30 13.89
C TRP A 125 -7.66 3.23 14.68
N SER A 126 -7.14 2.01 14.65
CA SER A 126 -7.72 0.87 15.36
C SER A 126 -6.65 -0.11 15.83
N GLY A 127 -7.02 -0.98 16.76
CA GLY A 127 -6.17 -2.10 17.15
C GLY A 127 -6.24 -3.24 16.11
N PRO A 128 -5.22 -4.11 16.09
CA PRO A 128 -5.14 -5.23 15.14
C PRO A 128 -6.33 -6.21 15.22
N GLU A 129 -6.98 -6.30 16.37
CA GLU A 129 -8.15 -7.16 16.60
C GLU A 129 -9.36 -6.79 15.73
N LYS A 130 -9.41 -5.57 15.19
CA LYS A 130 -10.47 -5.14 14.26
C LYS A 130 -10.19 -5.51 12.81
N TRP A 131 -8.98 -5.98 12.50
CA TRP A 131 -8.54 -6.34 11.15
C TRP A 131 -7.90 -7.73 11.08
N PRO A 132 -8.51 -8.78 11.67
CA PRO A 132 -7.93 -10.13 11.66
C PRO A 132 -7.67 -10.66 10.24
N GLN A 133 -8.50 -10.27 9.28
CA GLN A 133 -8.41 -10.66 7.87
C GLN A 133 -7.16 -10.13 7.15
N VAL A 134 -6.49 -9.10 7.68
CA VAL A 134 -5.22 -8.58 7.15
C VAL A 134 -4.07 -8.99 8.07
N VAL A 135 -4.28 -8.91 9.38
CA VAL A 135 -3.23 -9.12 10.39
C VAL A 135 -2.81 -10.58 10.48
N LEU A 136 -3.74 -11.54 10.52
CA LEU A 136 -3.39 -12.95 10.66
C LEU A 136 -2.60 -13.47 9.46
N PRO A 137 -3.05 -13.27 8.21
CA PRO A 137 -2.29 -13.75 7.06
C PRO A 137 -0.95 -13.02 6.89
N PHE A 138 -0.88 -11.73 7.27
CA PHE A 138 0.39 -11.02 7.29
C PHE A 138 1.42 -11.71 8.20
N TYR A 139 1.02 -12.17 9.39
CA TYR A 139 1.91 -12.90 10.28
C TYR A 139 2.35 -14.25 9.70
N GLU A 140 1.47 -14.94 8.97
CA GLU A 140 1.78 -16.21 8.30
C GLU A 140 2.89 -16.04 7.24
N HIS A 141 2.90 -14.90 6.53
CA HIS A 141 3.88 -14.61 5.48
C HIS A 141 5.08 -13.76 5.92
N LEU A 142 5.09 -13.26 7.17
CA LEU A 142 6.12 -12.33 7.64
C LEU A 142 7.54 -12.90 7.52
N ASP A 143 7.74 -14.18 7.84
CA ASP A 143 9.06 -14.80 7.74
C ASP A 143 9.53 -14.95 6.29
N GLU A 144 8.65 -15.36 5.40
CA GLU A 144 8.94 -15.44 3.97
C GLU A 144 9.30 -14.06 3.40
N MET A 145 8.54 -13.02 3.77
CA MET A 145 8.82 -11.66 3.35
C MET A 145 10.19 -11.18 3.85
N MET A 146 10.52 -11.41 5.13
CA MET A 146 11.83 -11.06 5.69
C MET A 146 12.97 -11.79 4.99
N GLN A 147 12.77 -13.08 4.67
CA GLN A 147 13.75 -13.88 3.92
C GLN A 147 13.98 -13.31 2.52
N ARG A 148 12.90 -12.98 1.79
CA ARG A 148 12.99 -12.40 0.43
C ARG A 148 13.67 -11.03 0.43
N MET A 149 13.47 -10.22 1.47
CA MET A 149 14.18 -8.95 1.66
C MET A 149 15.64 -9.11 2.13
N GLY A 150 16.10 -10.34 2.42
CA GLY A 150 17.43 -10.57 2.99
C GLY A 150 17.61 -10.00 4.41
N ALA A 151 16.51 -9.69 5.10
CA ALA A 151 16.52 -9.05 6.40
C ALA A 151 16.49 -10.10 7.52
N LYS A 152 17.55 -10.14 8.36
CA LYS A 152 17.59 -11.04 9.53
C LYS A 152 16.58 -10.68 10.61
N ASN A 153 16.28 -9.38 10.74
CA ASN A 153 15.32 -8.85 11.69
C ASN A 153 14.55 -7.70 11.03
N PRO A 154 13.26 -7.50 11.35
CA PRO A 154 12.54 -6.33 10.88
C PRO A 154 13.09 -5.05 11.55
N PRO A 155 12.82 -3.88 10.95
CA PRO A 155 13.06 -2.59 11.58
C PRO A 155 12.37 -2.48 12.95
N ALA A 156 12.90 -1.63 13.83
CA ALA A 156 12.28 -1.37 15.13
C ALA A 156 10.88 -0.75 15.00
N LEU A 157 10.70 0.10 13.99
CA LEU A 157 9.43 0.72 13.63
C LEU A 157 9.33 0.74 12.10
N TRP A 158 8.22 0.26 11.56
CA TRP A 158 7.96 0.23 10.13
C TRP A 158 6.48 0.07 9.83
N THR A 159 6.10 0.20 8.57
CA THR A 159 4.73 0.01 8.10
C THR A 159 4.67 -0.94 6.94
N ALA A 160 3.52 -1.59 6.80
CA ALA A 160 3.16 -2.37 5.62
C ALA A 160 1.78 -1.92 5.16
N ASP A 161 1.67 -1.50 3.91
CA ASP A 161 0.50 -0.87 3.34
C ASP A 161 -0.17 -1.81 2.34
N PHE A 162 -1.49 -1.92 2.44
CA PHE A 162 -2.28 -2.86 1.68
C PHE A 162 -3.39 -2.16 0.93
N ILE A 163 -3.61 -2.61 -0.30
CA ILE A 163 -4.73 -2.19 -1.14
C ILE A 163 -5.65 -3.39 -1.35
N ARG A 164 -6.96 -3.16 -1.31
CA ARG A 164 -7.95 -4.23 -1.56
C ARG A 164 -7.96 -4.61 -3.05
N ARG A 165 -8.07 -5.90 -3.34
CA ARG A 165 -8.29 -6.48 -4.68
C ARG A 165 -9.55 -7.36 -4.63
N GLY A 166 -10.18 -7.58 -5.79
CA GLY A 166 -11.36 -8.42 -5.92
C GLY A 166 -12.66 -7.71 -5.55
N THR A 167 -13.74 -8.46 -5.36
CA THR A 167 -15.08 -7.92 -5.04
C THR A 167 -15.26 -7.73 -3.53
N SER A 168 -16.38 -7.14 -3.10
CA SER A 168 -16.72 -7.06 -1.68
C SER A 168 -16.79 -8.43 -1.01
N ASP A 169 -17.30 -9.42 -1.74
CA ASP A 169 -17.56 -10.77 -1.24
C ASP A 169 -16.33 -11.68 -1.34
N ASP A 170 -15.34 -11.28 -2.15
CA ASP A 170 -14.06 -11.97 -2.34
C ASP A 170 -12.92 -10.93 -2.33
N THR A 171 -12.69 -10.35 -1.15
CA THR A 171 -11.64 -9.34 -0.96
C THR A 171 -10.32 -10.00 -0.58
N THR A 172 -9.28 -9.74 -1.38
CA THR A 172 -7.89 -10.00 -1.02
C THR A 172 -7.16 -8.68 -0.74
N PHE A 173 -6.05 -8.75 0.00
CA PHE A 173 -5.24 -7.58 0.37
C PHE A 173 -3.86 -7.70 -0.26
N VAL A 174 -3.52 -6.78 -1.15
CA VAL A 174 -2.23 -6.77 -1.85
C VAL A 174 -1.30 -5.82 -1.13
N LEU A 175 -0.13 -6.31 -0.71
CA LEU A 175 0.95 -5.50 -0.15
C LEU A 175 1.48 -4.56 -1.24
N SER A 176 1.30 -3.25 -1.08
CA SER A 176 1.75 -2.24 -2.04
C SER A 176 3.08 -1.62 -1.65
N GLU A 177 3.30 -1.36 -0.36
CA GLU A 177 4.46 -0.62 0.11
C GLU A 177 4.90 -1.06 1.52
N VAL A 178 6.21 -1.02 1.76
CA VAL A 178 6.81 -1.18 3.09
C VAL A 178 7.70 0.03 3.39
N ASN A 179 7.51 0.66 4.55
CA ASN A 179 8.28 1.85 4.96
C ASN A 179 8.96 1.66 6.30
N ALA A 180 10.26 1.94 6.38
CA ALA A 180 11.04 1.85 7.63
C ALA A 180 11.60 3.20 8.13
N ASN A 181 11.50 4.27 7.32
CA ASN A 181 12.11 5.58 7.59
C ASN A 181 11.07 6.64 8.03
N CYS A 182 9.86 6.63 7.46
CA CYS A 182 8.86 7.69 7.62
C CYS A 182 7.50 7.13 8.08
N VAL A 183 7.44 6.63 9.31
CA VAL A 183 6.24 5.94 9.83
C VAL A 183 5.08 6.90 10.20
N GLY A 184 5.29 8.22 10.14
CA GLY A 184 4.17 9.19 10.08
C GLY A 184 3.24 9.21 11.30
N PHE A 185 3.78 9.19 12.52
CA PHE A 185 2.99 9.05 13.77
C PHE A 185 2.71 10.36 14.52
N LYS A 186 3.02 11.51 13.93
CA LYS A 186 2.88 12.84 14.57
C LYS A 186 1.45 13.12 15.06
N ALA A 187 0.44 12.56 14.41
CA ALA A 187 -0.96 12.75 14.76
C ALA A 187 -1.47 11.88 15.93
N HIS A 188 -0.66 10.96 16.48
CA HIS A 188 -1.14 10.01 17.50
C HIS A 188 -0.19 9.87 18.72
N PRO A 189 -0.23 10.81 19.69
CA PRO A 189 0.70 10.85 20.85
C PRO A 189 0.67 9.60 21.73
N LYS A 190 -0.47 8.91 21.84
CA LYS A 190 -0.55 7.63 22.57
C LYS A 190 0.28 6.54 21.90
N MET A 191 0.32 6.52 20.57
CA MET A 191 1.13 5.54 19.83
C MET A 191 2.62 5.79 20.04
N GLY A 192 3.04 7.05 20.05
CA GLY A 192 4.42 7.40 20.39
C GLY A 192 4.86 6.87 21.76
N ARG A 193 3.96 6.88 22.76
CA ARG A 193 4.23 6.31 24.08
C ARG A 193 4.31 4.78 24.07
N ASP A 194 3.36 4.12 23.43
CA ASP A 194 3.32 2.65 23.33
C ASP A 194 4.57 2.13 22.58
N LEU A 195 4.99 2.84 21.53
CA LEU A 195 6.20 2.55 20.79
C LEU A 195 7.46 2.76 21.65
N ALA A 196 7.56 3.87 22.37
CA ALA A 196 8.69 4.13 23.25
C ALA A 196 8.83 3.06 24.35
N ALA A 197 7.70 2.57 24.88
CA ALA A 197 7.68 1.47 25.84
C ALA A 197 8.18 0.16 25.21
N TRP A 198 7.76 -0.15 23.97
CA TRP A 198 8.23 -1.32 23.25
C TRP A 198 9.72 -1.28 22.93
N VAL A 199 10.21 -0.14 22.41
CA VAL A 199 11.64 0.05 22.12
C VAL A 199 12.48 -0.13 23.38
N ARG A 200 12.03 0.44 24.50
CA ARG A 200 12.69 0.26 25.80
C ARG A 200 12.78 -1.22 26.19
N HIS A 201 11.66 -1.94 26.11
CA HIS A 201 11.60 -3.36 26.43
C HIS A 201 12.57 -4.18 25.55
N GLU A 202 12.65 -3.91 24.24
CA GLU A 202 13.57 -4.62 23.36
C GLU A 202 15.05 -4.30 23.63
N LEU A 203 15.39 -3.06 23.98
CA LEU A 203 16.75 -2.68 24.36
C LEU A 203 17.17 -3.36 25.67
N GLU A 204 16.29 -3.38 26.66
CA GLU A 204 16.48 -4.07 27.94
C GLU A 204 16.66 -5.58 27.73
N ARG A 205 15.83 -6.20 26.88
CA ARG A 205 15.91 -7.64 26.55
C ARG A 205 17.21 -8.03 25.83
N LYS A 206 17.77 -7.12 25.01
CA LYS A 206 19.05 -7.34 24.30
C LYS A 206 20.29 -7.03 25.15
N ASN A 207 20.12 -6.67 26.43
CA ASN A 207 21.20 -6.26 27.33
C ASN A 207 22.07 -5.11 26.78
N VAL A 208 21.51 -4.31 25.87
CA VAL A 208 22.19 -3.14 25.31
C VAL A 208 22.02 -2.02 26.33
N LYS A 209 23.04 -1.78 27.15
CA LYS A 209 23.07 -0.61 28.02
C LYS A 209 22.86 0.62 27.13
N PRO A 210 21.85 1.47 27.38
CA PRO A 210 21.70 2.71 26.63
C PRO A 210 23.01 3.48 26.77
N ARG A 211 23.66 3.80 25.64
CA ARG A 211 24.83 4.68 25.63
C ARG A 211 24.37 6.00 26.24
N THR A 212 24.77 6.20 27.49
CA THR A 212 24.55 7.46 28.18
C THR A 212 25.55 8.45 27.61
N GLN A 213 25.03 9.58 27.13
CA GLN A 213 25.70 10.86 26.85
C GLN A 213 26.46 11.02 25.52
N LEU A 214 25.95 11.96 24.71
CA LEU A 214 26.66 13.23 24.47
C LEU A 214 25.83 14.34 25.13
#